data_AF-A0A431K7K1-F1
#
_entry.id   AF-A0A431K7K1-F1
#
_cell.length_a   1.000
_cell.length_b   1.000
_cell.length_c   1.000
_cell.angle_alpha   90.00
_cell.angle_beta   90.00
_cell.angle_gamma   90.00
#
_symmetry.space_group_name_H-M   'P 1'
#
loop_
_entity.id
_entity.type
_entity.pdbx_description
1 polymer ?
#
loop_
_entity_poly.entity_id
_entity_poly.type
_entity_poly.pdbx_seq_one_letter_code
_entity_poly.pdbx_strand_id
1 'polypeptide(L)'
;MAVQFQVAWSRLVKGAVVLAAGPYDCAEGSIRRALVNCMAPQAWAKLPTPDEMRARVEARARSGLIDPPAGLADDRVWVFSGGGDKTVARPVVDALLAFYRQWVPASALQVVSLPNAGHAMISAAEAHPNACATSEPPYINRCGDFDAPGELLRSLLGPLQPRVRVDAAALQAFDQRPFIDGAAADAGLAEQGYAYVPRSCRAGGCAVHVAFHGCLQGEDQIGRRFVEGAGYNEWAEANRLIVLYPQVAARSGLASGSWRWLYNPKGCWDWWGYGSPDYATQKGPQMIAVRRMLTRLAEPAGR
;
A
#
# COMPACT_ATOMS: atom_id res chain seq x y z
N MET A 1 4.39 1.01 -1.94
CA MET A 1 4.16 -0.45 -1.98
C MET A 1 3.00 -0.85 -2.89
N ALA A 2 1.77 -0.36 -2.70
CA ALA A 2 0.61 -0.75 -3.52
C ALA A 2 0.87 -0.71 -5.05
N VAL A 3 1.44 0.40 -5.54
CA VAL A 3 1.84 0.56 -6.97
C VAL A 3 2.88 -0.49 -7.39
N GLN A 4 3.91 -0.71 -6.58
CA GLN A 4 4.92 -1.76 -6.84
C GLN A 4 4.27 -3.14 -6.92
N PHE A 5 3.41 -3.47 -5.96
CA PHE A 5 2.76 -4.77 -5.89
C PHE A 5 1.84 -5.03 -7.09
N GLN A 6 1.02 -4.03 -7.47
CA GLN A 6 0.17 -4.09 -8.65
C GLN A 6 1.00 -4.29 -9.93
N VAL A 7 2.04 -3.49 -10.14
CA VAL A 7 2.88 -3.58 -11.35
C VAL A 7 3.62 -4.91 -11.42
N ALA A 8 4.17 -5.38 -10.29
CA ALA A 8 4.89 -6.64 -10.24
C ALA A 8 3.99 -7.86 -10.49
N TRP A 9 2.75 -7.82 -10.01
CA TRP A 9 1.79 -8.92 -10.04
C TRP A 9 0.51 -8.54 -10.79
N SER A 10 0.64 -7.86 -11.94
CA SER A 10 -0.50 -7.31 -12.70
C SER A 10 -1.45 -8.38 -13.25
N ARG A 11 -1.05 -9.66 -13.29
CA ARG A 11 -1.98 -10.75 -13.61
C ARG A 11 -2.91 -11.10 -12.45
N LEU A 12 -2.42 -10.93 -11.22
CA LEU A 12 -3.12 -11.26 -9.98
C LEU A 12 -4.01 -10.11 -9.50
N VAL A 13 -3.45 -8.90 -9.46
CA VAL A 13 -4.12 -7.69 -8.95
C VAL A 13 -5.10 -7.18 -10.00
N LYS A 14 -6.24 -6.61 -9.56
CA LYS A 14 -7.33 -6.11 -10.44
C LYS A 14 -7.56 -4.59 -10.33
N GLY A 15 -6.68 -3.91 -9.62
CA GLY A 15 -6.75 -2.48 -9.36
C GLY A 15 -5.96 -2.07 -8.14
N ALA A 16 -5.72 -0.76 -8.01
CA ALA A 16 -4.95 -0.19 -6.91
C ALA A 16 -5.55 1.12 -6.42
N VAL A 17 -5.34 1.36 -5.13
CA VAL A 17 -5.68 2.61 -4.46
C VAL A 17 -4.38 3.22 -3.96
N VAL A 18 -4.19 4.52 -4.21
CA VAL A 18 -2.93 5.19 -3.91
C VAL A 18 -3.21 6.51 -3.23
N LEU A 19 -2.94 6.57 -1.92
CA LEU A 19 -3.12 7.77 -1.12
C LEU A 19 -1.76 8.41 -0.89
N ALA A 20 -1.61 9.67 -1.32
CA ALA A 20 -0.44 10.49 -1.01
C ALA A 20 0.91 9.79 -1.31
N ALA A 21 1.04 9.18 -2.49
CA ALA A 21 2.25 8.45 -2.88
C ALA A 21 2.68 8.73 -4.33
N GLY A 22 3.81 8.12 -4.74
CA GLY A 22 4.44 8.36 -6.02
C GLY A 22 4.48 7.16 -6.97
N PRO A 23 5.05 7.36 -8.17
CA PRO A 23 5.07 6.35 -9.23
C PRO A 23 5.94 5.15 -8.89
N TYR A 24 5.72 4.08 -9.66
CA TYR A 24 6.51 2.86 -9.60
C TYR A 24 8.02 3.16 -9.72
N ASP A 25 8.78 2.66 -8.75
CA ASP A 25 10.25 2.72 -8.77
C ASP A 25 10.79 4.14 -8.97
N CYS A 26 10.19 5.13 -8.30
CA CYS A 26 10.62 6.52 -8.37
C CYS A 26 12.03 6.72 -7.79
N ALA A 27 12.32 6.06 -6.67
CA ALA A 27 13.58 6.26 -5.93
C ALA A 27 14.78 5.56 -6.58
N GLU A 28 14.56 4.59 -7.46
CA GLU A 28 15.61 3.87 -8.20
C GLU A 28 16.74 3.35 -7.29
N GLY A 29 16.36 2.71 -6.17
CA GLY A 29 17.32 2.15 -5.22
C GLY A 29 18.09 3.19 -4.39
N SER A 30 17.63 4.45 -4.34
CA SER A 30 18.35 5.54 -3.67
C SER A 30 17.47 6.28 -2.65
N ILE A 31 17.86 6.21 -1.37
CA ILE A 31 17.23 7.01 -0.31
C ILE A 31 17.34 8.52 -0.57
N ARG A 32 18.43 8.98 -1.22
CA ARG A 32 18.58 10.39 -1.59
C ARG A 32 17.50 10.80 -2.60
N ARG A 33 17.29 10.00 -3.65
CA ARG A 33 16.22 10.25 -4.63
C ARG A 33 14.85 10.13 -4.00
N ALA A 34 14.66 9.15 -3.12
CA ALA A 34 13.42 8.96 -2.36
C ALA A 34 13.01 10.26 -1.65
N LEU A 35 13.90 10.81 -0.82
CA LEU A 35 13.62 11.99 -0.01
C LEU A 35 13.56 13.30 -0.83
N VAL A 36 14.40 13.44 -1.86
CA VAL A 36 14.56 14.72 -2.57
C VAL A 36 13.66 14.80 -3.82
N ASN A 37 13.65 13.76 -4.66
CA ASN A 37 12.94 13.78 -5.94
C ASN A 37 11.50 13.27 -5.77
N CYS A 38 11.30 12.25 -4.94
CA CYS A 38 10.07 11.46 -4.90
C CYS A 38 9.15 11.77 -3.71
N MET A 39 9.46 12.80 -2.93
CA MET A 39 8.62 13.29 -1.83
C MET A 39 8.28 14.77 -2.03
N ALA A 40 9.27 15.66 -2.05
CA ALA A 40 9.07 17.09 -2.22
C ALA A 40 10.05 17.68 -3.27
N PRO A 41 9.89 17.33 -4.56
CA PRO A 41 10.82 17.75 -5.61
C PRO A 41 10.92 19.26 -5.71
N GLN A 42 12.17 19.72 -5.84
CA GLN A 42 12.52 21.09 -6.20
C GLN A 42 12.81 21.17 -7.71
N ALA A 43 12.91 22.39 -8.27
CA ALA A 43 13.16 22.59 -9.70
C ALA A 43 14.41 21.85 -10.25
N TRP A 44 15.44 21.68 -9.41
CA TRP A 44 16.68 20.96 -9.75
C TRP A 44 16.60 19.44 -9.50
N ALA A 45 15.61 18.97 -8.75
CA ALA A 45 15.42 17.57 -8.38
C ALA A 45 14.27 16.96 -9.19
N LYS A 46 14.54 16.64 -10.45
CA LYS A 46 13.51 16.15 -11.39
C LYS A 46 13.01 14.76 -11.02
N LEU A 47 11.70 14.58 -11.11
CA LEU A 47 11.06 13.26 -11.11
C LEU A 47 11.43 12.49 -12.40
N PRO A 48 11.41 11.14 -12.38
CA PRO A 48 11.49 10.36 -13.59
C PRO A 48 10.36 10.72 -14.55
N THR A 49 10.67 10.79 -15.84
CA THR A 49 9.68 11.04 -16.89
C THR A 49 8.81 9.80 -17.13
N PRO A 50 7.60 9.95 -17.71
CA PRO A 50 6.78 8.81 -18.09
C PRO A 50 7.52 7.79 -18.96
N ASP A 51 8.29 8.25 -19.95
CA ASP A 51 9.04 7.37 -20.86
C ASP A 51 10.17 6.61 -20.14
N GLU A 52 10.90 7.25 -19.21
CA GLU A 52 11.89 6.58 -18.37
C GLU A 52 11.24 5.50 -17.51
N MET A 53 10.10 5.81 -16.89
CA MET A 53 9.34 4.84 -16.09
C MET A 53 8.83 3.67 -16.94
N ARG A 54 8.32 3.94 -18.13
CA ARG A 54 7.88 2.91 -19.09
C ARG A 54 9.04 2.02 -19.49
N ALA A 55 10.18 2.59 -19.88
CA ALA A 55 11.35 1.83 -20.26
C ALA A 55 11.80 0.87 -19.15
N ARG A 56 11.79 1.30 -17.88
CA ARG A 56 12.11 0.43 -16.72
C ARG A 56 11.10 -0.69 -16.53
N VAL A 57 9.79 -0.40 -16.59
CA VAL A 57 8.74 -1.42 -16.47
C VAL A 57 8.87 -2.45 -17.59
N GLU A 58 8.94 -2.00 -18.84
CA GLU A 58 9.04 -2.89 -20.01
C GLU A 58 10.31 -3.73 -19.97
N ALA A 59 11.44 -3.18 -19.52
CA ALA A 59 12.68 -3.93 -19.37
C ALA A 59 12.56 -5.04 -18.31
N ARG A 60 11.96 -4.74 -17.14
CA ARG A 60 11.73 -5.74 -16.09
C ARG A 60 10.74 -6.82 -16.51
N ALA A 61 9.71 -6.46 -17.29
CA ALA A 61 8.75 -7.40 -17.83
C ALA A 61 9.42 -8.35 -18.84
N ARG A 62 10.25 -7.82 -19.76
CA ARG A 62 11.02 -8.64 -20.72
C ARG A 62 12.00 -9.60 -20.02
N SER A 63 12.55 -9.21 -18.87
CA SER A 63 13.43 -10.07 -18.08
C SER A 63 12.70 -11.03 -17.13
N GLY A 64 11.36 -11.06 -17.16
CA GLY A 64 10.55 -11.93 -16.30
C GLY A 64 10.63 -11.59 -14.80
N LEU A 65 10.98 -10.34 -14.44
CA LEU A 65 11.03 -9.89 -13.05
C LEU A 65 9.67 -9.36 -12.56
N ILE A 66 8.79 -8.98 -13.48
CA ILE A 66 7.41 -8.56 -13.24
C ILE A 66 6.49 -9.13 -14.32
N ASP A 67 5.19 -9.13 -14.07
CA ASP A 67 4.21 -9.44 -15.09
C ASP A 67 4.23 -8.42 -16.25
N PRO A 68 3.77 -8.81 -17.47
CA PRO A 68 3.60 -7.87 -18.57
C PRO A 68 2.68 -6.70 -18.18
N PRO A 69 3.05 -5.45 -18.49
CA PRO A 69 2.27 -4.28 -18.08
C PRO A 69 0.91 -4.18 -18.81
N ALA A 70 0.70 -4.95 -19.88
CA ALA A 70 -0.61 -5.14 -20.48
C ALA A 70 -1.67 -5.64 -19.47
N GLY A 71 -1.27 -6.31 -18.39
CA GLY A 71 -2.17 -6.68 -17.29
C GLY A 71 -2.80 -5.50 -16.56
N LEU A 72 -2.24 -4.28 -16.69
CA LEU A 72 -2.81 -3.06 -16.10
C LEU A 72 -3.96 -2.46 -16.92
N ALA A 73 -4.17 -2.92 -18.16
CA ALA A 73 -5.12 -2.28 -19.07
C ALA A 73 -6.59 -2.36 -18.59
N ASP A 74 -6.92 -3.42 -17.85
CA ASP A 74 -8.25 -3.66 -17.30
C ASP A 74 -8.36 -3.28 -15.81
N ASP A 75 -7.29 -2.73 -15.22
CA ASP A 75 -7.26 -2.34 -13.82
C ASP A 75 -7.98 -1.01 -13.57
N ARG A 76 -8.59 -0.91 -12.40
CA ARG A 76 -9.11 0.36 -11.86
C ARG A 76 -8.11 0.96 -10.90
N VAL A 77 -7.86 2.26 -11.04
CA VAL A 77 -6.92 3.00 -10.20
C VAL A 77 -7.59 4.20 -9.59
N TRP A 78 -7.55 4.29 -8.27
CA TRP A 78 -8.07 5.41 -7.51
C TRP A 78 -6.92 6.10 -6.77
N VAL A 79 -6.73 7.39 -7.02
CA VAL A 79 -5.62 8.17 -6.47
C VAL A 79 -6.14 9.32 -5.63
N PHE A 80 -5.63 9.45 -4.42
CA PHE A 80 -5.90 10.58 -3.54
C PHE A 80 -4.68 11.47 -3.34
N SER A 81 -4.91 12.79 -3.43
CA SER A 81 -3.93 13.82 -3.08
C SER A 81 -4.59 14.94 -2.28
N GLY A 82 -4.07 15.19 -1.07
CA GLY A 82 -4.49 16.33 -0.26
C GLY A 82 -3.83 17.62 -0.75
N GLY A 83 -4.59 18.71 -0.81
CA GLY A 83 -4.04 20.03 -1.20
C GLY A 83 -3.12 20.64 -0.13
N GLY A 84 -3.18 20.15 1.11
CA GLY A 84 -2.29 20.53 2.21
C GLY A 84 -1.09 19.58 2.41
N ASP A 85 -0.95 18.54 1.57
CA ASP A 85 0.15 17.58 1.68
C ASP A 85 1.48 18.20 1.23
N LYS A 86 2.41 18.32 2.18
CA LYS A 86 3.78 18.81 1.96
C LYS A 86 4.84 17.71 2.09
N THR A 87 4.41 16.48 2.40
CA THR A 87 5.30 15.32 2.57
C THR A 87 5.46 14.60 1.25
N VAL A 88 4.36 14.32 0.55
CA VAL A 88 4.34 13.85 -0.83
C VAL A 88 3.62 14.89 -1.67
N ALA A 89 4.42 15.81 -2.19
CA ALA A 89 3.93 16.99 -2.89
C ALA A 89 3.18 16.62 -4.17
N ARG A 90 2.26 17.50 -4.56
CA ARG A 90 1.40 17.31 -5.74
C ARG A 90 2.14 16.89 -7.03
N PRO A 91 3.32 17.43 -7.38
CA PRO A 91 4.05 16.98 -8.58
C PRO A 91 4.38 15.48 -8.58
N VAL A 92 4.59 14.88 -7.41
CA VAL A 92 4.85 13.43 -7.29
C VAL A 92 3.60 12.63 -7.65
N VAL A 93 2.43 13.08 -7.19
CA VAL A 93 1.15 12.45 -7.55
C VAL A 93 0.84 12.67 -9.03
N ASP A 94 1.13 13.84 -9.58
CA ASP A 94 0.94 14.08 -11.02
C ASP A 94 1.84 13.16 -11.88
N ALA A 95 3.06 12.86 -11.42
CA ALA A 95 3.92 11.87 -12.05
C ALA A 95 3.38 10.44 -11.92
N LEU A 96 2.74 10.08 -10.79
CA LEU A 96 2.00 8.83 -10.64
C LEU A 96 0.83 8.73 -11.63
N LEU A 97 0.08 9.81 -11.83
CA LEU A 97 -1.02 9.84 -12.81
C LEU A 97 -0.49 9.71 -14.24
N ALA A 98 0.61 10.41 -14.54
CA ALA A 98 1.27 10.29 -15.83
C ALA A 98 1.80 8.86 -16.06
N PHE A 99 2.33 8.21 -15.02
CA PHE A 99 2.71 6.81 -15.04
C PHE A 99 1.53 5.89 -15.38
N TYR A 100 0.39 6.03 -14.70
CA TYR A 100 -0.77 5.15 -14.95
C TYR A 100 -1.39 5.33 -16.33
N ARG A 101 -1.45 6.58 -16.84
CA ARG A 101 -1.97 6.88 -18.19
C ARG A 101 -1.22 6.17 -19.32
N GLN A 102 -0.08 5.57 -19.04
CA GLN A 102 0.69 4.79 -20.00
C GLN A 102 0.08 3.43 -20.34
N TRP A 103 -0.76 2.88 -19.45
CA TRP A 103 -1.38 1.56 -19.61
C TRP A 103 -2.85 1.50 -19.17
N VAL A 104 -3.28 2.36 -18.24
CA VAL A 104 -4.65 2.40 -17.71
C VAL A 104 -5.49 3.41 -18.50
N PRO A 105 -6.70 3.06 -18.98
CA PRO A 105 -7.56 3.99 -19.68
C PRO A 105 -8.05 5.11 -18.75
N ALA A 106 -8.26 6.30 -19.31
CA ALA A 106 -8.67 7.47 -18.53
C ALA A 106 -9.99 7.26 -17.75
N SER A 107 -10.92 6.44 -18.28
CA SER A 107 -12.18 6.08 -17.62
C SER A 107 -12.01 5.19 -16.38
N ALA A 108 -10.86 4.53 -16.24
CA ALA A 108 -10.53 3.66 -15.11
C ALA A 108 -9.56 4.32 -14.11
N LEU A 109 -9.14 5.57 -14.36
CA LEU A 109 -8.26 6.34 -13.49
C LEU A 109 -9.04 7.47 -12.80
N GLN A 110 -9.40 7.27 -11.54
CA GLN A 110 -10.10 8.25 -10.72
C GLN A 110 -9.10 9.03 -9.84
N VAL A 111 -9.23 10.35 -9.81
CA VAL A 111 -8.42 11.23 -8.96
C VAL A 111 -9.34 11.99 -8.03
N VAL A 112 -9.05 11.91 -6.73
CA VAL A 112 -9.79 12.60 -5.69
C VAL A 112 -8.83 13.49 -4.92
N SER A 113 -9.29 14.70 -4.60
CA SER A 113 -8.52 15.65 -3.81
C SER A 113 -9.40 16.38 -2.83
N LEU A 114 -8.88 16.60 -1.63
CA LEU A 114 -9.48 17.47 -0.63
C LEU A 114 -8.56 18.66 -0.41
N PRO A 115 -9.03 19.92 -0.59
CA PRO A 115 -8.17 21.10 -0.62
C PRO A 115 -7.27 21.26 0.62
N ASN A 116 -7.78 20.93 1.80
CA ASN A 116 -7.09 21.15 3.07
C ASN A 116 -6.48 19.87 3.66
N ALA A 117 -6.61 18.72 3.01
CA ALA A 117 -6.10 17.47 3.57
C ALA A 117 -4.57 17.46 3.60
N GLY A 118 -3.99 17.12 4.75
CA GLY A 118 -2.56 16.86 4.93
C GLY A 118 -2.16 15.45 4.46
N HIS A 119 -0.94 15.05 4.79
CA HIS A 119 -0.40 13.73 4.47
C HIS A 119 -0.92 12.68 5.46
N ALA A 120 -2.00 11.98 5.11
CA ALA A 120 -2.62 10.99 5.98
C ALA A 120 -3.52 10.00 5.22
N MET A 121 -3.81 8.88 5.88
CA MET A 121 -5.01 8.10 5.60
C MET A 121 -6.23 8.92 6.00
N ILE A 122 -7.19 9.09 5.10
CA ILE A 122 -8.45 9.78 5.42
C ILE A 122 -9.48 8.73 5.84
N SER A 123 -9.95 8.82 7.08
CA SER A 123 -10.89 7.84 7.62
C SER A 123 -11.92 8.49 8.52
N ALA A 124 -13.19 8.12 8.30
CA ALA A 124 -14.30 8.46 9.17
C ALA A 124 -14.53 7.41 10.28
N ALA A 125 -13.75 6.33 10.33
CA ALA A 125 -13.90 5.23 11.30
C ALA A 125 -12.97 5.37 12.52
N GLU A 126 -11.86 6.08 12.39
CA GLU A 126 -10.91 6.29 13.49
C GLU A 126 -11.58 7.03 14.67
N ALA A 127 -11.35 6.52 15.89
CA ALA A 127 -11.96 7.03 17.12
C ALA A 127 -11.33 8.35 17.58
N HIS A 128 -10.01 8.50 17.42
CA HIS A 128 -9.29 9.71 17.82
C HIS A 128 -8.48 10.29 16.64
N PRO A 129 -9.12 10.65 15.53
CA PRO A 129 -8.42 11.05 14.32
C PRO A 129 -7.78 12.43 14.51
N ASN A 130 -6.71 12.66 13.75
CA ASN A 130 -6.18 14.01 13.59
C ASN A 130 -7.14 14.89 12.80
N ALA A 131 -6.96 16.21 12.91
CA ALA A 131 -7.65 17.17 12.04
C ALA A 131 -7.22 16.98 10.57
N CYS A 132 -8.10 17.32 9.63
CA CYS A 132 -7.88 17.08 8.20
C CYS A 132 -6.51 17.57 7.67
N ALA A 133 -6.07 18.75 8.11
CA ALA A 133 -4.84 19.40 7.65
C ALA A 133 -3.54 18.89 8.31
N THR A 134 -3.64 17.99 9.29
CA THR A 134 -2.49 17.51 10.05
C THR A 134 -1.64 16.52 9.23
N SER A 135 -0.32 16.55 9.41
CA SER A 135 0.62 15.61 8.79
C SER A 135 1.57 15.04 9.84
N GLU A 136 1.00 14.46 10.90
CA GLU A 136 1.71 13.93 12.08
C GLU A 136 1.09 12.59 12.51
N PRO A 137 1.77 11.76 13.34
CA PRO A 137 1.20 10.53 13.88
C PRO A 137 -0.20 10.76 14.50
N PRO A 138 -1.14 9.82 14.34
CA PRO A 138 -1.01 8.52 13.69
C PRO A 138 -1.11 8.55 12.15
N TYR A 139 -1.13 9.74 11.53
CA TYR A 139 -1.40 9.92 10.10
C TYR A 139 -2.75 9.31 9.66
N ILE A 140 -3.76 9.40 10.52
CA ILE A 140 -5.15 9.06 10.23
C ILE A 140 -5.99 10.29 10.56
N ASN A 141 -6.56 10.91 9.53
CA ASN A 141 -7.23 12.21 9.65
C ASN A 141 -8.73 12.08 9.37
N ARG A 142 -9.51 12.95 10.01
CA ARG A 142 -10.92 13.18 9.68
C ARG A 142 -11.07 14.45 8.85
N CYS A 143 -11.60 14.30 7.65
CA CYS A 143 -11.89 15.39 6.72
C CYS A 143 -13.39 15.53 6.49
N GLY A 144 -14.10 16.01 7.52
CA GLY A 144 -15.56 15.99 7.56
C GLY A 144 -16.08 14.55 7.54
N ASP A 145 -17.11 14.30 6.74
CA ASP A 145 -17.74 12.98 6.57
C ASP A 145 -17.20 12.18 5.38
N PHE A 146 -16.09 12.63 4.77
CA PHE A 146 -15.51 11.93 3.63
C PHE A 146 -14.97 10.54 4.02
N ASP A 147 -15.65 9.50 3.54
CA ASP A 147 -15.29 8.09 3.75
C ASP A 147 -14.43 7.60 2.58
N ALA A 148 -13.11 7.86 2.66
CA ALA A 148 -12.18 7.44 1.62
C ALA A 148 -12.19 5.91 1.41
N PRO A 149 -12.17 5.03 2.43
CA PRO A 149 -12.34 3.59 2.28
C PRO A 149 -13.58 3.19 1.48
N GLY A 150 -14.72 3.82 1.75
CA GLY A 150 -15.95 3.55 1.02
C GLY A 150 -15.87 3.94 -0.45
N GLU A 151 -15.37 5.16 -0.74
CA GLU A 151 -15.18 5.66 -2.10
C GLU A 151 -14.19 4.81 -2.91
N LEU A 152 -13.04 4.48 -2.32
CA LEU A 152 -12.00 3.71 -3.00
C LEU A 152 -12.44 2.26 -3.23
N LEU A 153 -13.11 1.61 -2.27
CA LEU A 153 -13.61 0.25 -2.45
C LEU A 153 -14.72 0.21 -3.50
N ARG A 154 -15.62 1.20 -3.52
CA ARG A 154 -16.67 1.31 -4.54
C ARG A 154 -16.07 1.51 -5.93
N SER A 155 -15.01 2.31 -6.04
CA SER A 155 -14.27 2.49 -7.29
C SER A 155 -13.66 1.18 -7.79
N LEU A 156 -13.15 0.33 -6.90
CA LEU A 156 -12.52 -0.95 -7.28
C LEU A 156 -13.53 -2.07 -7.57
N LEU A 157 -14.53 -2.23 -6.70
CA LEU A 157 -15.40 -3.40 -6.66
C LEU A 157 -16.78 -3.15 -7.29
N GLY A 158 -17.12 -1.89 -7.60
CA GLY A 158 -18.44 -1.49 -8.03
C GLY A 158 -19.39 -1.21 -6.84
N PRO A 159 -20.72 -1.34 -7.03
CA PRO A 159 -21.69 -1.10 -5.97
C PRO A 159 -21.42 -1.94 -4.72
N LEU A 160 -21.45 -1.29 -3.55
CA LEU A 160 -21.23 -1.92 -2.25
C LEU A 160 -22.51 -1.88 -1.41
N GLN A 161 -22.71 -2.92 -0.60
CA GLN A 161 -23.63 -2.88 0.53
C GLN A 161 -23.15 -1.84 1.55
N PRO A 162 -24.07 -1.10 2.21
CA PRO A 162 -23.69 -0.17 3.27
C PRO A 162 -22.83 -0.82 4.33
N ARG A 163 -21.80 -0.10 4.79
CA ARG A 163 -20.92 -0.56 5.87
C ARG A 163 -21.72 -0.90 7.14
N VAL A 164 -21.29 -1.93 7.85
CA VAL A 164 -21.94 -2.39 9.09
C VAL A 164 -20.95 -2.40 10.26
N ARG A 165 -21.44 -2.62 11.47
CA ARG A 165 -20.58 -2.77 12.65
C ARG A 165 -19.70 -4.02 12.50
N VAL A 166 -18.41 -3.86 12.76
CA VAL A 166 -17.43 -4.95 12.73
C VAL A 166 -17.65 -5.98 13.84
N ASP A 167 -17.32 -7.24 13.55
CA ASP A 167 -17.07 -8.27 14.56
C ASP A 167 -15.59 -8.18 14.96
N ALA A 168 -15.31 -7.78 16.20
CA ALA A 168 -13.92 -7.65 16.67
C ALA A 168 -13.14 -8.97 16.60
N ALA A 169 -13.82 -10.12 16.67
CA ALA A 169 -13.19 -11.43 16.55
C ALA A 169 -12.79 -11.76 15.09
N ALA A 170 -13.31 -11.03 14.10
CA ALA A 170 -12.93 -11.19 12.70
C ALA A 170 -11.53 -10.63 12.41
N LEU A 171 -11.06 -9.65 13.20
CA LEU A 171 -9.71 -9.10 13.10
C LEU A 171 -8.70 -10.01 13.82
N GLN A 172 -7.95 -10.79 13.04
CA GLN A 172 -6.99 -11.77 13.55
C GLN A 172 -5.56 -11.30 13.33
N ALA A 173 -4.74 -11.45 14.37
CA ALA A 173 -3.29 -11.43 14.23
C ALA A 173 -2.78 -12.75 13.65
N PHE A 174 -1.70 -12.71 12.88
CA PHE A 174 -1.03 -13.91 12.36
C PHE A 174 0.49 -13.71 12.30
N ASP A 175 1.23 -14.83 12.31
CA ASP A 175 2.68 -14.85 12.17
C ASP A 175 3.08 -14.66 10.69
N GLN A 176 3.86 -13.62 10.39
CA GLN A 176 4.35 -13.34 9.04
C GLN A 176 5.58 -14.19 8.66
N ARG A 177 6.32 -14.74 9.63
CA ARG A 177 7.59 -15.45 9.41
C ARG A 177 7.47 -16.62 8.42
N PRO A 178 6.40 -17.44 8.42
CA PRO A 178 6.23 -18.51 7.42
C PRO A 178 6.17 -18.01 5.97
N PHE A 179 5.91 -16.73 5.74
CA PHE A 179 5.84 -16.13 4.41
C PHE A 179 7.15 -15.47 3.98
N ILE A 180 8.14 -15.36 4.87
CA ILE A 180 9.38 -14.60 4.63
C ILE A 180 10.53 -15.58 4.41
N ASP A 181 11.37 -15.30 3.42
CA ASP A 181 12.64 -16.01 3.27
C ASP A 181 13.67 -15.42 4.24
N GLY A 182 14.20 -16.26 5.15
CA GLY A 182 15.16 -15.83 6.16
C GLY A 182 14.50 -15.08 7.33
N ALA A 183 15.24 -14.17 7.97
CA ALA A 183 14.75 -13.42 9.12
C ALA A 183 13.79 -12.30 8.69
N ALA A 184 12.68 -12.13 9.42
CA ALA A 184 11.73 -11.03 9.16
C ALA A 184 12.41 -9.65 9.19
N ALA A 185 13.37 -9.47 10.10
CA ALA A 185 14.19 -8.28 10.17
C ALA A 185 14.89 -7.95 8.84
N ASP A 186 15.44 -8.95 8.13
CA ASP A 186 16.16 -8.74 6.86
C ASP A 186 15.26 -8.26 5.72
N ALA A 187 13.99 -8.65 5.76
CA ALA A 187 12.96 -8.17 4.85
C ALA A 187 12.37 -6.81 5.28
N GLY A 188 12.74 -6.28 6.45
CA GLY A 188 12.14 -5.09 7.03
C GLY A 188 10.68 -5.28 7.46
N LEU A 189 10.26 -6.54 7.67
CA LEU A 189 8.90 -6.89 8.09
C LEU A 189 8.83 -7.10 9.60
N ALA A 190 7.68 -6.82 10.18
CA ALA A 190 7.38 -7.26 11.55
C ALA A 190 7.17 -8.79 11.57
N GLU A 191 7.26 -9.42 12.74
CA GLU A 191 6.92 -10.84 12.87
C GLU A 191 5.41 -11.08 12.84
N GLN A 192 4.60 -10.08 13.21
CA GLN A 192 3.15 -10.19 13.28
C GLN A 192 2.48 -9.32 12.20
N GLY A 193 1.41 -9.84 11.59
CA GLY A 193 0.54 -9.15 10.66
C GLY A 193 -0.93 -9.30 11.08
N TYR A 194 -1.84 -8.64 10.38
CA TYR A 194 -3.27 -8.71 10.67
C TYR A 194 -4.12 -9.04 9.45
N ALA A 195 -5.24 -9.73 9.64
CA ALA A 195 -6.26 -9.93 8.62
C ALA A 195 -7.65 -9.78 9.23
N TYR A 196 -8.49 -8.96 8.63
CA TYR A 196 -9.92 -8.93 8.89
C TYR A 196 -10.62 -9.95 8.00
N VAL A 197 -11.14 -11.02 8.58
CA VAL A 197 -11.80 -12.12 7.87
C VAL A 197 -13.26 -12.22 8.33
N PRO A 198 -14.21 -11.60 7.61
CA PRO A 198 -15.63 -11.71 7.95
C PRO A 198 -16.07 -13.17 8.04
N ARG A 199 -17.07 -13.45 8.89
CA ARG A 199 -17.60 -14.82 9.02
C ARG A 199 -18.10 -15.38 7.69
N SER A 200 -18.68 -14.52 6.84
CA SER A 200 -19.15 -14.87 5.49
C SER A 200 -18.03 -15.37 4.56
N CYS A 201 -16.77 -15.08 4.87
CA CYS A 201 -15.60 -15.48 4.08
C CYS A 201 -15.00 -16.82 4.51
N ARG A 202 -15.44 -17.41 5.63
CA ARG A 202 -14.97 -18.73 6.08
C ARG A 202 -15.34 -19.86 5.12
N ALA A 203 -16.42 -19.68 4.35
CA ALA A 203 -16.84 -20.62 3.30
C ALA A 203 -16.11 -20.40 1.95
N GLY A 204 -15.16 -19.46 1.87
CA GLY A 204 -14.48 -19.10 0.63
C GLY A 204 -15.30 -18.18 -0.27
N GLY A 205 -14.77 -17.85 -1.45
CA GLY A 205 -15.42 -16.99 -2.45
C GLY A 205 -15.50 -15.51 -2.07
N CYS A 206 -14.52 -15.01 -1.31
CA CYS A 206 -14.38 -13.59 -0.99
C CYS A 206 -13.26 -12.95 -1.81
N ALA A 207 -13.41 -11.66 -2.09
CA ALA A 207 -12.32 -10.84 -2.59
C ALA A 207 -11.32 -10.57 -1.46
N VAL A 208 -10.09 -10.19 -1.82
CA VAL A 208 -9.06 -9.76 -0.87
C VAL A 208 -8.60 -8.35 -1.22
N HIS A 209 -8.62 -7.44 -0.26
CA HIS A 209 -7.99 -6.13 -0.34
C HIS A 209 -6.76 -6.11 0.56
N VAL A 210 -5.61 -5.72 0.02
CA VAL A 210 -4.38 -5.56 0.83
C VAL A 210 -4.22 -4.09 1.18
N ALA A 211 -4.34 -3.76 2.47
CA ALA A 211 -4.20 -2.41 2.99
C ALA A 211 -2.79 -2.23 3.57
N PHE A 212 -1.93 -1.56 2.81
CA PHE A 212 -0.59 -1.20 3.25
C PHE A 212 -0.62 0.10 4.07
N HIS A 213 -0.19 0.03 5.32
CA HIS A 213 0.00 1.23 6.15
C HIS A 213 1.18 2.08 5.62
N GLY A 214 1.20 3.37 5.96
CA GLY A 214 2.30 4.28 5.64
C GLY A 214 3.50 4.14 6.58
N CYS A 215 4.55 4.92 6.33
CA CYS A 215 5.63 5.11 7.30
C CYS A 215 5.06 5.63 8.63
N LEU A 216 5.63 5.22 9.76
CA LEU A 216 5.18 5.59 11.11
C LEU A 216 3.74 5.16 11.42
N GLN A 217 3.20 4.19 10.68
CA GLN A 217 1.85 3.65 10.88
C GLN A 217 1.84 2.12 11.11
N GLY A 218 3.01 1.51 11.26
CA GLY A 218 3.13 0.11 11.67
C GLY A 218 2.65 -0.07 13.11
N GLU A 219 2.37 -1.32 13.48
CA GLU A 219 1.97 -1.68 14.84
C GLU A 219 2.97 -1.19 15.89
N ASP A 220 4.28 -1.24 15.60
CA ASP A 220 5.35 -0.77 16.47
C ASP A 220 5.32 0.76 16.71
N GLN A 221 4.61 1.50 15.86
CA GLN A 221 4.56 2.97 15.88
C GLN A 221 3.26 3.51 16.47
N ILE A 222 2.12 2.91 16.09
CA ILE A 222 0.79 3.42 16.46
C ILE A 222 -0.15 2.33 16.99
N GLY A 223 0.37 1.14 17.31
CA GLY A 223 -0.43 -0.01 17.70
C GLY A 223 -1.41 -0.41 16.59
N ARG A 224 -2.60 -0.85 16.99
CA ARG A 224 -3.61 -1.36 16.05
C ARG A 224 -4.44 -0.28 15.34
N ARG A 225 -4.09 1.00 15.51
CA ARG A 225 -4.89 2.13 15.00
C ARG A 225 -5.09 2.11 13.49
N PHE A 226 -4.08 1.74 12.69
CA PHE A 226 -4.29 1.60 11.25
C PHE A 226 -5.23 0.43 10.92
N VAL A 227 -5.00 -0.74 11.53
CA VAL A 227 -5.78 -1.96 11.21
C VAL A 227 -7.21 -1.90 11.72
N GLU A 228 -7.50 -1.09 12.74
CA GLU A 228 -8.84 -0.87 13.30
C GLU A 228 -9.50 0.38 12.72
N GLY A 229 -8.77 1.47 12.58
CA GLY A 229 -9.31 2.81 12.33
C GLY A 229 -9.11 3.35 10.91
N ALA A 230 -8.41 2.64 10.02
CA ALA A 230 -8.34 3.05 8.62
C ALA A 230 -9.70 2.94 7.90
N GLY A 231 -10.69 2.24 8.46
CA GLY A 231 -12.09 2.24 8.02
C GLY A 231 -12.45 1.23 6.93
N TYR A 232 -11.57 0.27 6.64
CA TYR A 232 -11.87 -0.79 5.68
C TYR A 232 -12.76 -1.91 6.26
N ASN A 233 -12.68 -2.17 7.57
CA ASN A 233 -13.28 -3.36 8.18
C ASN A 233 -14.81 -3.33 8.15
N GLU A 234 -15.43 -2.17 8.37
CA GLU A 234 -16.89 -1.98 8.36
C GLU A 234 -17.46 -2.25 6.96
N TRP A 235 -16.73 -1.83 5.92
CA TRP A 235 -17.07 -2.15 4.54
C TRP A 235 -16.83 -3.63 4.25
N ALA A 236 -15.74 -4.20 4.76
CA ALA A 236 -15.38 -5.58 4.54
C ALA A 236 -16.41 -6.56 5.12
N GLU A 237 -16.91 -6.27 6.32
CA GLU A 237 -17.93 -7.06 7.01
C GLU A 237 -19.22 -7.21 6.19
N ALA A 238 -19.61 -6.16 5.45
CA ALA A 238 -20.85 -6.16 4.66
C ALA A 238 -20.67 -6.70 3.23
N ASN A 239 -19.44 -6.85 2.72
CA ASN A 239 -19.17 -6.96 1.28
C ASN A 239 -18.35 -8.18 0.85
N ARG A 240 -18.33 -9.27 1.64
CA ARG A 240 -17.59 -10.51 1.31
C ARG A 240 -16.13 -10.20 0.90
N LEU A 241 -15.48 -9.38 1.72
CA LEU A 241 -14.14 -8.90 1.47
C LEU A 241 -13.25 -9.23 2.67
N ILE A 242 -12.11 -9.84 2.42
CA ILE A 242 -11.04 -9.99 3.42
C ILE A 242 -10.13 -8.77 3.29
N VAL A 243 -9.73 -8.18 4.41
CA VAL A 243 -8.70 -7.12 4.41
C VAL A 243 -7.43 -7.67 5.02
N LEU A 244 -6.36 -7.76 4.24
CA LEU A 244 -5.03 -8.16 4.68
C LEU A 244 -4.22 -6.91 5.02
N TYR A 245 -3.61 -6.90 6.20
CA TYR A 245 -2.77 -5.82 6.72
C TYR A 245 -1.37 -6.35 7.06
N PRO A 246 -0.51 -6.56 6.06
CA PRO A 246 0.89 -6.88 6.29
C PRO A 246 1.54 -5.73 7.09
N GLN A 247 2.52 -6.04 7.93
CA GLN A 247 3.21 -5.06 8.77
C GLN A 247 4.70 -5.02 8.48
N VAL A 248 5.25 -3.80 8.38
CA VAL A 248 6.70 -3.55 8.44
C VAL A 248 7.12 -3.12 9.83
N ALA A 249 8.41 -3.22 10.14
CA ALA A 249 8.96 -2.80 11.44
C ALA A 249 10.05 -1.73 11.23
N ALA A 250 10.09 -0.73 12.12
CA ALA A 250 11.19 0.22 12.14
C ALA A 250 12.53 -0.45 12.45
N ARG A 251 13.59 -0.06 11.73
CA ARG A 251 14.95 -0.57 11.92
C ARG A 251 15.99 0.53 11.80
N SER A 252 16.99 0.51 12.67
CA SER A 252 18.11 1.45 12.65
C SER A 252 19.41 0.73 12.97
N GLY A 253 19.83 -0.16 12.08
CA GLY A 253 21.07 -0.92 12.21
C GLY A 253 20.86 -2.42 12.24
N LEU A 254 21.72 -3.13 12.98
CA LEU A 254 21.63 -4.57 13.19
C LEU A 254 20.38 -4.97 13.97
N ALA A 255 19.96 -6.21 13.86
CA ALA A 255 18.83 -6.77 14.63
C ALA A 255 19.20 -8.15 15.16
N SER A 256 18.54 -8.57 16.24
CA SER A 256 18.72 -9.94 16.75
C SER A 256 18.41 -10.96 15.65
N GLY A 257 19.31 -11.91 15.43
CA GLY A 257 19.18 -12.91 14.35
C GLY A 257 19.49 -12.39 12.94
N SER A 258 19.99 -11.16 12.79
CA SER A 258 20.35 -10.55 11.50
C SER A 258 21.71 -9.83 11.58
N TRP A 259 22.63 -10.22 10.71
CA TRP A 259 23.91 -9.52 10.50
C TRP A 259 23.81 -8.41 9.45
N ARG A 260 22.62 -8.22 8.89
CA ARG A 260 22.38 -7.23 7.85
C ARG A 260 22.07 -5.88 8.48
N TRP A 261 22.92 -4.90 8.17
CA TRP A 261 22.62 -3.51 8.46
C TRP A 261 21.45 -3.02 7.60
N LEU A 262 20.42 -2.49 8.25
CA LEU A 262 19.25 -1.93 7.58
C LEU A 262 18.85 -0.62 8.24
N TYR A 263 18.63 0.42 7.43
CA TYR A 263 18.26 1.76 7.90
C TYR A 263 16.89 2.17 7.35
N ASN A 264 15.89 2.02 8.20
CA ASN A 264 14.49 2.39 7.97
C ASN A 264 13.84 2.77 9.32
N PRO A 265 14.28 3.87 9.96
CA PRO A 265 13.81 4.26 11.30
C PRO A 265 12.31 4.55 11.37
N LYS A 266 11.68 4.80 10.22
CA LYS A 266 10.26 5.17 10.11
C LYS A 266 9.35 3.96 9.82
N GLY A 267 9.88 2.74 9.75
CA GLY A 267 9.05 1.56 9.43
C GLY A 267 8.27 1.74 8.14
N CYS A 268 8.94 2.17 7.07
CA CYS A 268 8.33 2.30 5.74
C CYS A 268 8.40 0.97 4.98
N TRP A 269 7.47 0.75 4.05
CA TRP A 269 7.65 -0.27 3.01
C TRP A 269 8.89 0.00 2.17
N ASP A 270 9.49 -1.04 1.58
CA ASP A 270 10.67 -0.89 0.74
C ASP A 270 10.28 -0.32 -0.64
N TRP A 271 10.52 0.98 -0.79
CA TRP A 271 10.34 1.72 -2.04
C TRP A 271 11.60 2.46 -2.49
N TRP A 272 12.74 2.23 -1.81
CA TRP A 272 14.04 2.79 -2.18
C TRP A 272 15.19 1.76 -2.13
N GLY A 273 14.88 0.47 -2.02
CA GLY A 273 15.84 -0.62 -2.11
C GLY A 273 16.64 -0.87 -0.84
N TYR A 274 16.14 -0.53 0.35
CA TYR A 274 16.87 -0.79 1.60
C TYR A 274 16.97 -2.29 1.90
N GLY A 275 15.96 -3.06 1.48
CA GLY A 275 15.79 -4.48 1.74
C GLY A 275 16.25 -5.35 0.56
N SER A 276 16.27 -4.85 -0.67
CA SER A 276 16.85 -5.56 -1.82
C SER A 276 16.99 -4.64 -3.03
N PRO A 277 17.96 -4.84 -3.94
CA PRO A 277 17.91 -4.21 -5.26
C PRO A 277 16.66 -4.62 -6.07
N ASP A 278 16.07 -5.78 -5.76
CA ASP A 278 14.87 -6.31 -6.41
C ASP A 278 13.55 -5.85 -5.75
N TYR A 279 13.58 -4.87 -4.84
CA TYR A 279 12.46 -4.42 -4.01
C TYR A 279 11.14 -4.13 -4.77
N ALA A 280 11.25 -3.65 -6.01
CA ALA A 280 10.10 -3.31 -6.84
C ALA A 280 9.62 -4.48 -7.74
N THR A 281 10.17 -5.69 -7.59
CA THR A 281 9.93 -6.83 -8.50
C THR A 281 9.28 -8.01 -7.77
N GLN A 282 8.91 -9.06 -8.52
CA GLN A 282 8.42 -10.33 -7.94
C GLN A 282 9.47 -11.03 -7.06
N LYS A 283 10.75 -10.62 -7.12
CA LYS A 283 11.85 -11.14 -6.30
C LYS A 283 12.12 -10.32 -5.04
N GLY A 284 11.41 -9.20 -4.83
CA GLY A 284 11.58 -8.38 -3.63
C GLY A 284 11.12 -9.14 -2.37
N PRO A 285 11.88 -9.11 -1.25
CA PRO A 285 11.51 -9.85 -0.02
C PRO A 285 10.10 -9.54 0.49
N GLN A 286 9.72 -8.26 0.53
CA GLN A 286 8.38 -7.84 0.96
C GLN A 286 7.30 -8.25 -0.06
N MET A 287 7.64 -8.24 -1.35
CA MET A 287 6.75 -8.62 -2.45
C MET A 287 6.42 -10.11 -2.39
N ILE A 288 7.43 -10.95 -2.14
CA ILE A 288 7.29 -12.40 -1.96
C ILE A 288 6.41 -12.69 -0.73
N ALA A 289 6.69 -12.03 0.40
CA ALA A 289 5.95 -12.25 1.64
C ALA A 289 4.45 -11.98 1.46
N VAL A 290 4.09 -10.83 0.89
CA VAL A 290 2.69 -10.48 0.63
C VAL A 290 2.07 -11.43 -0.39
N ARG A 291 2.79 -11.82 -1.45
CA ARG A 291 2.30 -12.80 -2.43
C ARG A 291 1.99 -14.15 -1.79
N ARG A 292 2.80 -14.60 -0.84
CA ARG A 292 2.59 -15.86 -0.10
C ARG A 292 1.44 -15.76 0.91
N MET A 293 1.28 -14.63 1.60
CA MET A 293 0.09 -14.37 2.43
C MET A 293 -1.20 -14.45 1.60
N LEU A 294 -1.19 -13.88 0.39
CA LEU A 294 -2.32 -13.98 -0.54
C LEU A 294 -2.55 -15.42 -1.03
N THR A 295 -1.49 -16.19 -1.32
CA THR A 295 -1.62 -17.63 -1.63
C THR A 295 -2.33 -18.35 -0.50
N ARG A 296 -1.91 -18.10 0.76
CA ARG A 296 -2.49 -18.74 1.93
C ARG A 296 -3.98 -18.42 2.11
N LEU A 297 -4.39 -17.19 1.83
CA LEU A 297 -5.81 -16.80 1.85
C LEU A 297 -6.64 -17.44 0.73
N ALA A 298 -6.02 -17.80 -0.39
CA ALA A 298 -6.67 -18.44 -1.52
C ALA A 298 -6.77 -19.98 -1.38
N GLU A 299 -6.06 -20.57 -0.43
CA GLU A 299 -6.19 -21.99 -0.13
C GLU A 299 -7.59 -22.30 0.45
N PRO A 300 -8.17 -23.47 0.14
CA PRO A 300 -9.38 -23.92 0.81
C PRO A 300 -9.18 -23.90 2.33
N ALA A 301 -10.22 -23.51 3.07
CA ALA A 301 -10.19 -23.63 4.52
C ALA A 301 -9.87 -25.09 4.88
N GLY A 302 -8.70 -25.32 5.46
CA GLY A 302 -8.28 -26.64 5.91
C GLY A 302 -9.27 -27.16 6.95
N ARG A 303 -9.63 -28.45 6.82
CA ARG A 303 -10.40 -29.18 7.83
C ARG A 303 -9.71 -29.17 9.18
#